data_AF-A0AA42J8Y1-F1
#
_entry.id   AF-A0AA42J8Y1-F1
#
_cell.length_a   1.000
_cell.length_b   1.000
_cell.length_c   1.000
_cell.angle_alpha   90.00
_cell.angle_beta   90.00
_cell.angle_gamma   90.00
#
_symmetry.space_group_name_H-M   'P 1'
#
loop_
_entity.id
_entity.type
_entity.pdbx_description
1 polymer ?
#
loop_
_entity_poly.entity_id
_entity_poly.type
_entity_poly.pdbx_seq_one_letter_code
_entity_poly.pdbx_strand_id
1 'polypeptide(L)'
;MMGSADTIDPVRSDSVRIGMTLSQFTIGCEFLTASGRWRCTDVGTRTIVAIRLDLDHDPTWYEGPPYAVPEHVFDEYDLEDCSPASPEAYYDDSGRERLVPLPRG
;
A
#
# COMPACT_ATOMS: atom_id res chain seq x y z
N MET A 1 30.52 40.45 16.64
CA MET A 1 29.12 40.88 16.51
C MET A 1 28.51 40.05 15.39
N MET A 2 27.32 39.50 15.63
CA MET A 2 26.60 38.41 14.93
C MET A 2 26.50 38.45 13.39
N GLY A 3 26.32 37.24 12.84
CA GLY A 3 25.45 36.92 11.69
C GLY A 3 26.18 36.90 10.35
N SER A 4 26.11 35.88 9.50
CA SER A 4 25.05 34.88 9.34
C SER A 4 25.66 33.63 8.71
N ALA A 5 25.43 32.47 9.32
CA ALA A 5 25.66 31.20 8.66
C ALA A 5 24.51 30.99 7.68
N ASP A 6 24.81 30.96 6.38
CA ASP A 6 23.89 30.44 5.36
C ASP A 6 23.55 29.00 5.75
N THR A 7 22.38 28.86 6.38
CA THR A 7 21.84 27.57 6.79
C THR A 7 21.47 26.84 5.51
N ILE A 8 22.24 25.82 5.17
CA ILE A 8 21.86 24.84 4.17
C ILE A 8 20.57 24.20 4.67
N ASP A 9 19.45 24.53 4.01
CA ASP A 9 18.19 23.83 4.21
C ASP A 9 18.42 22.33 3.90
N PRO A 10 18.10 21.40 4.82
CA PRO A 10 18.13 19.99 4.49
C PRO A 10 17.07 19.76 3.43
N VAL A 11 17.50 19.29 2.25
CA VAL A 11 16.61 18.90 1.17
C VAL A 11 15.52 18.01 1.77
N ARG A 12 14.27 18.50 1.73
CA ARG A 12 13.12 17.64 2.02
C ARG A 12 13.22 16.53 0.99
N SER A 13 13.33 15.29 1.46
CA SER A 13 13.21 14.13 0.60
C SER A 13 11.79 14.12 0.08
N ASP A 14 11.55 14.87 -1.01
CA ASP A 14 10.41 14.71 -1.88
C ASP A 14 10.60 13.33 -2.51
N SER A 15 10.22 12.32 -1.73
CA SER A 15 9.96 10.99 -2.23
C SER A 15 8.77 11.16 -3.15
N VAL A 16 9.06 11.37 -4.43
CA VAL A 16 8.09 11.21 -5.51
C VAL A 16 7.38 9.90 -5.21
N ARG A 17 6.09 9.96 -4.84
CA ARG A 17 5.29 8.76 -4.76
C ARG A 17 5.14 8.28 -6.18
N ILE A 18 6.02 7.37 -6.58
CA ILE A 18 5.92 6.70 -7.85
C ILE A 18 4.76 5.71 -7.66
N GLY A 19 3.60 6.06 -8.21
CA GLY A 19 2.47 5.13 -8.32
C GLY A 19 2.92 3.80 -8.90
N MET A 20 2.29 2.70 -8.50
CA MET A 20 2.62 1.39 -9.03
C MET A 20 2.20 1.27 -10.49
N THR A 21 3.07 0.75 -11.33
CA THR A 21 2.72 0.36 -12.71
C THR A 21 2.13 -1.05 -12.74
N LEU A 22 1.32 -1.38 -13.75
CA LEU A 22 0.70 -2.70 -13.90
C LEU A 22 1.72 -3.86 -13.79
N SER A 23 2.90 -3.69 -14.38
CA SER A 23 3.98 -4.70 -14.36
C SER A 23 4.57 -4.99 -12.98
N GLN A 24 4.28 -4.15 -11.97
CA GLN A 24 4.74 -4.35 -10.59
C GLN A 24 3.77 -5.18 -9.76
N PHE A 25 2.56 -5.46 -10.26
CA PHE A 25 1.60 -6.28 -9.55
C PHE A 25 1.81 -7.77 -9.83
N THR A 26 1.67 -8.55 -8.77
CA THR A 26 1.61 -10.02 -8.81
C THR A 26 0.45 -10.50 -7.97
N ILE A 27 -0.14 -11.64 -8.33
CA ILE A 27 -1.20 -12.24 -7.50
C ILE A 27 -0.64 -12.51 -6.10
N GLY A 28 -1.37 -12.06 -5.09
CA GLY A 28 -0.98 -12.13 -3.68
C GLY A 28 -0.19 -10.94 -3.16
N CYS A 29 0.28 -10.01 -4.00
CA CYS A 29 0.95 -8.81 -3.52
C CYS A 29 -0.03 -7.91 -2.77
N GLU A 30 0.45 -7.27 -1.70
CA GLU A 30 -0.30 -6.27 -0.95
C GLU A 30 0.13 -4.86 -1.34
N PHE A 31 -0.84 -3.97 -1.46
CA PHE A 31 -0.63 -2.58 -1.84
C PHE A 31 -1.57 -1.66 -1.06
N LEU A 32 -1.21 -0.38 -1.02
CA LEU A 32 -1.93 0.67 -0.33
C LEU A 32 -2.50 1.66 -1.35
N THR A 33 -3.66 2.19 -1.02
CA THR A 33 -4.31 3.33 -1.67
C THR A 33 -4.81 4.28 -0.59
N ALA A 34 -5.40 5.41 -0.97
CA ALA A 34 -6.05 6.31 -0.01
C ALA A 34 -7.20 5.63 0.78
N SER A 35 -7.81 4.58 0.23
CA SER A 35 -8.92 3.84 0.85
C SER A 35 -8.46 2.70 1.75
N GLY A 36 -7.17 2.37 1.78
CA GLY A 36 -6.59 1.36 2.67
C GLY A 36 -5.74 0.34 1.93
N ARG A 37 -5.57 -0.82 2.56
CA ARG A 37 -4.74 -1.93 2.08
C ARG A 37 -5.55 -2.96 1.31
N TRP A 38 -4.93 -3.48 0.27
CA TRP A 38 -5.52 -4.37 -0.71
C TRP A 38 -4.58 -5.53 -1.02
N ARG A 39 -5.13 -6.68 -1.39
CA ARG A 39 -4.39 -7.82 -1.92
C ARG A 39 -4.84 -8.10 -3.35
N CYS A 40 -3.90 -8.11 -4.28
CA CYS A 40 -4.15 -8.46 -5.67
C CYS A 40 -4.56 -9.94 -5.80
N THR A 41 -5.69 -10.22 -6.46
CA THR A 41 -6.20 -11.58 -6.72
C THR A 41 -6.12 -11.98 -8.19
N ASP A 42 -6.07 -11.01 -9.11
CA ASP A 42 -5.86 -11.25 -10.55
C ASP A 42 -5.13 -10.08 -11.23
N VAL A 43 -4.37 -10.37 -12.28
CA VAL A 43 -3.66 -9.36 -13.09
C VAL A 43 -4.07 -9.53 -14.55
N GLY A 44 -4.87 -8.58 -15.03
CA GLY A 44 -5.25 -8.47 -16.43
C GLY A 44 -4.20 -7.73 -17.27
N THR A 45 -4.55 -7.46 -18.52
CA THR A 45 -3.66 -6.75 -19.46
C THR A 45 -3.62 -5.23 -19.24
N ARG A 46 -4.62 -4.68 -18.56
CA ARG A 46 -4.77 -3.23 -18.29
C ARG A 46 -5.23 -2.92 -16.87
N THR A 47 -5.70 -3.93 -16.15
CA THR A 47 -6.36 -3.77 -14.85
C THR A 47 -5.85 -4.85 -13.90
N ILE A 48 -5.99 -4.62 -12.61
CA ILE A 48 -5.88 -5.68 -11.61
C ILE A 48 -7.24 -5.87 -10.92
N VAL A 49 -7.40 -7.02 -10.28
CA VAL A 49 -8.51 -7.29 -9.36
C VAL A 49 -7.92 -7.48 -7.97
N ALA A 50 -8.56 -6.93 -6.94
CA ALA A 50 -8.09 -7.02 -5.57
C ALA A 50 -9.21 -7.10 -4.55
N ILE A 51 -8.90 -7.68 -3.40
CA ILE A 51 -9.75 -7.68 -2.20
C ILE A 51 -9.19 -6.71 -1.16
N ARG A 52 -10.07 -6.06 -0.39
CA ARG A 52 -9.67 -5.18 0.72
C ARG A 52 -9.28 -6.01 1.94
N LEU A 53 -8.26 -5.57 2.66
CA LEU A 53 -7.77 -6.20 3.89
C LEU A 53 -8.09 -5.31 5.11
N ASP A 54 -9.33 -5.37 5.58
CA ASP A 54 -9.92 -4.58 6.68
C ASP A 54 -10.62 -5.41 7.79
N LEU A 55 -10.46 -6.72 7.73
CA LEU A 55 -10.95 -7.75 8.66
C LEU A 55 -9.79 -8.63 9.18
N ASP A 56 -8.63 -8.04 9.51
CA ASP A 56 -7.44 -8.76 9.97
C ASP A 56 -7.66 -9.56 11.26
N HIS A 57 -8.67 -9.21 12.05
CA HIS A 57 -9.08 -10.00 13.21
C HIS A 57 -9.56 -11.42 12.85
N ASP A 58 -9.93 -11.70 11.59
CA ASP A 58 -10.30 -13.02 11.10
C ASP A 58 -9.77 -13.26 9.66
N PRO A 59 -8.56 -13.83 9.51
CA PRO A 59 -7.96 -14.04 8.20
C PRO A 59 -8.73 -14.98 7.26
N THR A 60 -9.66 -15.78 7.80
CA THR A 60 -10.43 -16.75 7.00
C THR A 60 -11.32 -16.08 5.95
N TRP A 61 -11.63 -14.78 6.12
CA TRP A 61 -12.35 -13.97 5.15
C TRP A 61 -11.63 -13.82 3.80
N TYR A 62 -10.31 -13.97 3.80
CA TYR A 62 -9.46 -13.83 2.62
C TYR A 62 -9.04 -15.17 2.02
N GLU A 63 -9.57 -16.28 2.52
CA GLU A 63 -9.40 -17.60 1.92
C GLU A 63 -10.41 -17.75 0.77
N GLY A 64 -9.93 -18.17 -0.40
CA GLY A 64 -10.77 -18.32 -1.60
C GLY A 64 -10.03 -19.04 -2.74
N PRO A 65 -10.66 -19.17 -3.92
CA PRO A 65 -12.01 -18.71 -4.26
C PRO A 65 -13.16 -19.64 -3.76
N PRO A 66 -14.38 -19.11 -3.54
CA PRO A 66 -14.73 -17.69 -3.51
C PRO A 66 -14.29 -17.02 -2.20
N TYR A 67 -13.80 -15.79 -2.28
CA TYR A 67 -13.50 -14.97 -1.08
C TYR A 67 -14.81 -14.52 -0.40
N ALA A 68 -14.78 -14.33 0.91
CA ALA A 68 -15.93 -13.81 1.66
C ALA A 68 -16.13 -12.29 1.47
N VAL A 69 -15.10 -11.59 1.00
CA VAL A 69 -15.09 -10.16 0.69
C VAL A 69 -15.22 -9.90 -0.82
N PRO A 70 -15.80 -8.77 -1.23
CA PRO A 70 -15.94 -8.41 -2.65
C PRO A 70 -14.60 -8.09 -3.31
N GLU A 71 -14.44 -8.59 -4.53
CA GLU A 71 -13.36 -8.20 -5.44
C GLU A 71 -13.66 -6.85 -6.11
N HIS A 72 -12.60 -6.06 -6.29
CA HIS A 72 -12.64 -4.73 -6.92
C HIS A 72 -11.68 -4.67 -8.08
N VAL A 73 -12.11 -4.06 -9.19
CA VAL A 73 -11.27 -3.82 -10.37
C VAL A 73 -10.60 -2.46 -10.22
N PHE A 74 -9.28 -2.43 -10.39
CA PHE A 74 -8.48 -1.21 -10.46
C PHE A 74 -8.00 -1.03 -11.90
N ASP A 75 -8.34 0.10 -12.49
CA ASP A 75 -7.89 0.48 -13.83
C ASP A 75 -6.59 1.28 -13.81
N GLU A 76 -6.09 1.64 -14.99
CA GLU A 76 -4.82 2.35 -15.18
C GLU A 76 -4.73 3.65 -14.35
N TYR A 77 -5.83 4.36 -14.14
CA TYR A 77 -5.86 5.58 -13.34
C TYR A 77 -5.78 5.26 -11.85
N ASP A 78 -6.42 4.18 -11.40
CA ASP A 78 -6.33 3.75 -10.00
C ASP A 78 -4.91 3.29 -9.63
N LEU A 79 -4.16 2.73 -10.59
CA LEU A 79 -2.79 2.24 -10.34
C LEU A 79 -1.82 3.37 -9.98
N GLU A 80 -2.03 4.59 -10.51
CA GLU A 80 -1.19 5.76 -10.24
C GLU A 80 -1.21 6.18 -8.76
N ASP A 81 -2.29 5.85 -8.04
CA ASP A 81 -2.45 6.12 -6.61
C ASP A 81 -2.04 4.94 -5.71
N CYS A 82 -1.59 3.83 -6.30
CA CYS A 82 -1.15 2.66 -5.57
C CYS A 82 0.30 2.79 -5.11
N SER A 83 0.59 2.34 -3.89
CA SER A 83 1.96 2.18 -3.38
C SER A 83 2.16 0.80 -2.76
N PRO A 84 3.36 0.20 -2.82
CA PRO A 84 3.60 -1.11 -2.23
C PRO A 84 3.33 -1.09 -0.71
N ALA A 85 2.65 -2.14 -0.20
CA ALA A 85 2.58 -2.35 1.24
C ALA A 85 3.93 -2.87 1.74
N SER A 86 4.41 -2.34 2.87
CA SER A 86 5.64 -2.83 3.49
C SER A 86 5.35 -4.17 4.18
N PRO A 87 6.09 -5.25 3.90
CA PRO A 87 5.92 -6.52 4.59
C PRO A 87 6.35 -6.45 6.08
N GLU A 88 7.08 -5.40 6.47
CA GLU A 88 7.51 -5.17 7.85
C GLU A 88 6.52 -4.30 8.64
N ALA A 89 5.52 -3.73 7.98
CA ALA A 89 4.52 -2.88 8.64
C ALA A 89 3.43 -3.72 9.30
N TYR A 90 2.95 -3.22 10.45
CA TYR A 90 1.73 -3.71 11.06
C TYR A 90 0.54 -2.88 10.56
N TYR A 91 -0.51 -3.58 10.19
CA TYR A 91 -1.76 -3.00 9.73
C TYR A 91 -2.87 -3.50 10.65
N ASP A 92 -3.77 -2.60 11.04
CA ASP A 92 -4.98 -2.96 11.77
C ASP A 92 -6.18 -3.00 10.80
N ASP A 93 -7.36 -3.39 11.32
CA ASP A 93 -8.63 -3.47 10.57
C ASP A 93 -9.02 -2.17 9.84
N SER A 94 -8.37 -1.03 10.12
CA SER A 94 -8.59 0.18 9.31
C SER A 94 -7.97 0.12 7.92
N GLY A 95 -7.10 -0.88 7.66
CA GLY A 95 -6.32 -1.02 6.45
C GLY A 95 -5.30 0.10 6.26
N ARG A 96 -5.09 0.96 7.27
CA ARG A 96 -4.07 2.00 7.26
C ARG A 96 -2.78 1.46 7.89
N GLU A 97 -1.66 1.89 7.33
CA GLU A 97 -0.36 1.63 7.93
C GLU A 97 -0.29 2.28 9.30
N ARG A 98 -0.13 1.48 10.35
CA ARG A 98 0.34 1.99 11.63
C ARG A 98 1.83 1.72 11.65
N LEU A 99 2.63 2.75 11.34
CA LEU A 99 4.08 2.72 11.53
C LEU A 99 4.38 2.54 13.03
N VAL A 100 4.33 1.32 13.53
CA VAL A 100 4.91 0.97 14.81
C VAL A 100 6.31 0.45 14.46
N PRO A 101 7.39 1.19 14.75
CA PRO A 101 8.72 0.63 14.63
C PRO A 101 8.76 -0.60 15.54
N LEU A 102 9.08 -1.77 14.99
CA LEU A 102 9.43 -2.92 15.81
C LEU A 102 10.53 -2.46 16.78
N PRO A 103 10.41 -2.71 18.09
CA PRO A 103 11.49 -2.37 19.01
C PRO A 103 12.73 -3.11 18.52
N ARG A 104 13.80 -2.35 18.25
CA ARG A 104 15.12 -2.93 17.98
C ARG A 104 15.53 -3.69 19.23
N GLY A 105 15.45 -5.02 19.18
CA GLY A 105 16.02 -5.91 20.17
C GLY A 105 17.53 -5.81 20.22
#